data_AF-A0ABD1MC62-F1
#
_entry.id   AF-A0ABD1MC62-F1
#
_cell.length_a   1.000
_cell.length_b   1.000
_cell.length_c   1.000
_cell.angle_alpha   90.00
_cell.angle_beta   90.00
_cell.angle_gamma   90.00
#
_symmetry.space_group_name_H-M   'P 1'
#
loop_
_entity.id
_entity.type
_entity.pdbx_description
1 polymer ?
#
loop_
_entity_poly.entity_id
_entity_poly.type
_entity_poly.pdbx_seq_one_letter_code
_entity_poly.pdbx_strand_id
1 'polypeptide(L)'
;MSNLATSPLHTFASTLDNVAPCFFTLFELQTATHNFLLCSNIGGGDFGVAYKDKLADGRVVAIKRVRSFLNIKDPFKSELAF
;
A
#
# COMPACT_ATOMS: atom_id res chain seq x y z
N MET A 1 5.86 38.30 -6.31
CA MET A 1 6.23 37.24 -7.26
C MET A 1 7.10 36.24 -6.52
N SER A 2 6.54 35.12 -6.09
CA SER A 2 7.30 34.00 -5.52
C SER A 2 6.76 32.72 -6.14
N ASN A 3 7.48 32.21 -7.14
CA ASN A 3 7.30 30.84 -7.61
C ASN A 3 7.79 29.92 -6.48
N LEU A 4 6.86 29.45 -5.66
CA LEU A 4 7.15 28.32 -4.78
C LEU A 4 7.28 27.09 -5.68
N ALA A 5 8.49 26.57 -5.78
CA ALA A 5 8.73 25.25 -6.32
C ALA A 5 7.95 24.25 -5.46
N THR A 6 6.77 23.85 -5.94
CA THR A 6 5.97 22.80 -5.33
C THR A 6 6.81 21.54 -5.39
N SER A 7 7.17 21.00 -4.22
CA SER A 7 8.01 19.82 -4.14
C SER A 7 7.28 18.64 -4.82
N PRO A 8 8.00 17.75 -5.53
CA PRO A 8 7.40 16.57 -6.17
C PRO A 8 6.56 15.70 -5.21
N LEU A 9 6.90 15.75 -3.92
CA LEU A 9 6.18 15.09 -2.83
C LEU A 9 4.77 15.64 -2.61
N HIS A 10 4.53 16.93 -2.81
CA HIS A 10 3.19 17.52 -2.67
C HIS A 10 2.32 17.29 -3.91
N THR A 11 2.93 17.23 -5.10
CA THR A 11 2.22 16.93 -6.36
C THR A 11 1.62 15.53 -6.37
N PHE A 12 2.32 14.53 -5.80
CA PHE A 12 1.83 13.14 -5.76
C PHE A 12 0.57 12.96 -4.89
N ALA A 13 0.49 13.65 -3.75
CA ALA A 13 -0.67 13.57 -2.86
C ALA A 13 -1.91 14.21 -3.51
N SER A 14 -1.78 15.40 -4.11
CA SER A 14 -2.91 16.13 -4.70
C SER A 14 -3.57 15.43 -5.90
N THR A 15 -2.88 14.50 -6.56
CA THR A 15 -3.47 13.69 -7.64
C THR A 15 -4.30 12.49 -7.13
N LEU A 16 -4.15 12.11 -5.86
CA LEU A 16 -4.88 11.00 -5.23
C LEU A 16 -6.22 11.44 -4.62
N ASP A 17 -6.41 12.74 -4.38
CA ASP A 17 -7.64 13.33 -3.81
C ASP A 17 -8.94 12.99 -4.59
N ASN A 18 -8.84 12.47 -5.82
CA ASN A 18 -9.98 12.05 -6.64
C ASN A 18 -9.99 10.55 -7.01
N VAL A 19 -9.10 9.74 -6.44
CA VAL A 19 -9.08 8.29 -6.69
C VAL A 19 -9.83 7.60 -5.56
N ALA A 20 -11.02 7.08 -5.87
CA ALA A 20 -11.78 6.29 -4.91
C ALA A 20 -10.94 5.10 -4.38
N PRO A 21 -10.98 4.83 -3.06
CA PRO A 21 -10.28 3.68 -2.49
C PRO A 21 -10.72 2.39 -3.16
N CYS A 22 -9.76 1.60 -3.61
CA CYS A 22 -10.01 0.25 -4.12
C CYS A 22 -10.05 -0.72 -2.94
N PHE A 23 -11.21 -1.35 -2.73
CA PHE A 23 -11.37 -2.38 -1.70
C PHE A 23 -11.07 -3.76 -2.29
N PHE A 24 -10.27 -4.53 -1.56
CA PHE A 24 -9.92 -5.91 -1.91
C PHE A 24 -10.33 -6.84 -0.78
N THR A 25 -10.80 -8.04 -1.13
CA THR A 25 -11.09 -9.06 -0.12
C THR A 25 -9.80 -9.75 0.33
N LEU A 26 -9.76 -10.26 1.56
CA LEU A 26 -8.61 -11.04 2.01
C LEU A 26 -8.36 -12.27 1.11
N PHE A 27 -9.43 -12.92 0.65
CA PHE A 27 -9.36 -14.07 -0.24
C PHE A 27 -8.68 -13.73 -1.58
N GLU A 28 -8.98 -12.57 -2.15
CA GLU A 28 -8.35 -12.09 -3.38
C GLU A 28 -6.85 -11.87 -3.18
N LEU A 29 -6.46 -11.20 -2.09
CA LEU A 29 -5.06 -10.96 -1.77
C LEU A 29 -4.30 -12.26 -1.48
N GLN A 30 -4.95 -13.22 -0.81
CA GLN A 30 -4.38 -14.56 -0.60
C GLN A 30 -4.21 -15.32 -1.90
N THR A 31 -5.19 -15.26 -2.80
CA THR A 31 -5.11 -15.94 -4.10
C THR A 31 -3.97 -15.36 -4.93
N ALA A 32 -3.83 -14.02 -4.96
CA ALA A 32 -2.73 -13.35 -5.63
C ALA A 32 -1.39 -13.77 -5.02
N THR A 33 -1.22 -13.65 -3.70
CA THR A 33 0.06 -13.90 -3.01
C THR A 33 0.36 -15.36 -2.70
N HIS A 34 -0.41 -16.30 -3.25
CA HIS A 34 -0.35 -17.73 -2.92
C HIS A 34 -0.43 -18.02 -1.41
N ASN A 35 -1.28 -17.29 -0.69
CA ASN A 35 -1.40 -17.28 0.77
C ASN A 35 -0.18 -16.68 1.50
N PHE A 36 0.34 -15.57 0.97
CA PHE A 36 1.49 -14.83 1.50
C PHE A 36 2.76 -15.68 1.61
N LEU A 37 3.07 -16.46 0.57
CA LEU A 37 4.32 -17.24 0.54
C LEU A 37 5.54 -16.32 0.62
N LEU A 38 6.56 -16.77 1.36
CA LEU A 38 7.80 -16.01 1.55
C LEU A 38 8.54 -15.76 0.23
N CYS A 39 8.35 -16.61 -0.78
CA CYS A 39 8.94 -16.45 -2.11
C CYS A 39 8.46 -15.18 -2.83
N SER A 40 7.28 -14.65 -2.48
CA SER A 40 6.75 -13.39 -3.03
C SER A 40 7.13 -12.16 -2.18
N ASN A 41 7.91 -12.33 -1.11
CA ASN A 41 8.37 -11.24 -0.25
C ASN A 41 9.42 -10.39 -0.99
N ILE A 42 9.16 -9.09 -1.06
CA ILE A 42 10.07 -8.11 -1.68
C ILE A 42 10.71 -7.16 -0.68
N GLY A 43 10.37 -7.26 0.61
CA GLY A 43 10.94 -6.46 1.67
C GLY A 43 10.18 -6.59 2.99
N GLY A 44 10.90 -6.59 4.10
CA GLY A 44 10.34 -6.57 5.44
C GLY A 44 10.93 -5.43 6.27
N GLY A 45 10.11 -4.83 7.13
CA GLY A 45 10.53 -3.82 8.10
C GLY A 45 9.69 -3.91 9.38
N ASP A 46 9.84 -2.92 10.25
CA ASP A 46 9.15 -2.88 11.54
C ASP A 46 7.63 -2.95 11.38
N PHE A 47 7.11 -2.30 10.33
CA PHE A 47 5.68 -2.22 10.06
C PHE A 47 5.07 -3.51 9.48
N GLY A 48 5.87 -4.44 8.94
CA GLY A 48 5.34 -5.62 8.29
C GLY A 48 6.17 -6.14 7.14
N VAL A 49 5.55 -6.98 6.31
CA VAL A 49 6.16 -7.60 5.13
C VAL A 49 5.41 -7.15 3.88
N ALA A 50 6.13 -6.74 2.86
CA ALA A 50 5.62 -6.41 1.55
C ALA A 50 5.79 -7.61 0.60
N TYR A 51 4.72 -7.93 -0.12
CA TYR A 51 4.70 -8.98 -1.13
C TYR A 51 4.46 -8.35 -2.50
N LYS A 52 5.15 -8.81 -3.55
CA LYS A 52 4.85 -8.39 -4.92
C LYS A 52 4.05 -9.47 -5.61
N ASP A 53 2.91 -9.10 -6.18
CA ASP A 53 2.13 -10.04 -6.96
C ASP A 53 1.29 -9.38 -8.05
N LYS A 54 0.63 -10.20 -8.87
CA LYS A 54 -0.26 -9.77 -9.96
C LYS A 54 -1.70 -10.11 -9.59
N LEU A 55 -2.58 -9.10 -9.58
CA LEU A 55 -4.02 -9.28 -9.39
C LEU A 55 -4.66 -9.99 -10.58
N ALA A 56 -5.89 -10.48 -10.40
CA ALA A 56 -6.64 -11.18 -11.45
C ALA A 56 -6.90 -10.31 -12.69
N ASP A 57 -7.02 -9.00 -12.52
CA ASP A 57 -7.13 -8.00 -13.60
C ASP A 57 -5.81 -7.71 -14.33
N GLY A 58 -4.71 -8.32 -13.86
CA GLY A 58 -3.39 -8.21 -14.44
C GLY A 58 -2.54 -7.06 -13.92
N ARG A 59 -3.03 -6.24 -12.99
CA ARG A 59 -2.22 -5.19 -12.34
C ARG A 59 -1.18 -5.80 -11.42
N VAL A 60 0.06 -5.29 -11.49
CA VAL A 60 1.13 -5.66 -10.57
C VAL A 60 1.08 -4.76 -9.35
N VAL A 61 1.01 -5.33 -8.16
CA VAL A 61 0.82 -4.63 -6.89
C VAL A 61 1.84 -5.05 -5.84
N ALA A 62 2.07 -4.16 -4.87
CA ALA A 62 2.75 -4.48 -3.63
C ALA A 62 1.71 -4.56 -2.50
N ILE A 63 1.64 -5.69 -1.80
CA ILE A 63 0.71 -5.97 -0.70
C ILE A 63 1.49 -5.94 0.61
N LYS A 64 1.24 -4.95 1.46
CA LYS A 64 1.91 -4.80 2.76
C LYS A 64 1.06 -5.43 3.87
N ARG A 65 1.52 -6.55 4.43
CA ARG A 65 0.88 -7.21 5.57
C ARG A 65 1.50 -6.72 6.87
N VAL A 66 0.74 -5.95 7.64
CA VAL A 66 1.12 -5.43 8.95
C VAL A 66 1.13 -6.55 10.00
N ARG A 67 2.10 -6.50 10.92
CA ARG A 67 2.20 -7.44 12.05
C ARG A 67 1.37 -6.93 13.22
N SER A 68 0.43 -7.75 13.71
CA SER A 68 -0.63 -7.38 14.68
C SER A 68 -0.15 -6.87 16.04
N PHE A 69 1.12 -7.04 16.40
CA PHE A 69 1.63 -6.75 17.75
C PHE A 69 1.96 -5.28 17.98
N LEU A 70 2.03 -4.49 16.93
CA LEU A 70 2.19 -3.05 17.06
C LEU A 70 0.77 -2.45 17.07
N ASN A 71 0.44 -1.65 18.08
CA ASN A 71 -0.85 -0.97 18.22
C ASN A 71 -1.00 0.17 17.19
N ILE A 72 -0.74 -0.13 15.90
CA ILE A 72 -0.65 0.78 14.77
C ILE A 72 -2.05 0.90 14.15
N LYS A 73 -3.01 1.37 14.93
CA LYS A 73 -4.29 1.81 14.37
C LYS A 73 -4.21 3.24 13.85
N ASP A 74 -3.38 4.07 14.49
CA ASP A 74 -3.31 5.50 14.19
C ASP A 74 -2.39 5.83 12.98
N PRO A 75 -1.17 5.26 12.85
CA PRO A 75 -0.30 5.56 11.70
C PRO A 75 -0.80 4.98 10.37
N PHE A 76 -1.60 3.91 10.43
CA PHE A 76 -2.21 3.31 9.24
C PHE A 76 -3.38 4.16 8.70
N LYS A 77 -4.15 4.79 9.60
CA LYS A 77 -5.19 5.75 9.20
C LYS A 77 -4.61 6.97 8.50
N SER A 78 -3.42 7.44 8.89
CA SER A 78 -2.76 8.53 8.18
C SER A 78 -2.26 8.16 6.79
N GLU A 79 -1.97 6.88 6.48
CA GLU A 79 -1.59 6.47 5.12
C GLU A 79 -2.80 6.33 4.18
N LEU A 80 -4.00 6.05 4.72
CA LEU A 80 -5.24 5.88 3.94
C LEU A 80 -6.11 7.15 3.85
N ALA A 81 -5.75 8.21 4.57
CA ALA A 81 -6.50 9.47 4.63
C ALA A 81 -5.93 10.56 3.70
N PHE A 82 -4.97 10.22 2.84
CA PHE A 82 -4.48 11.07 1.75
C PHE A 82 -5.09 10.60 0.43
#